data_AF-A0A6B2SA77-F1
#
_entry.id   AF-A0A6B2SA77-F1
#
_cell.length_a   1.000
_cell.length_b   1.000
_cell.length_c   1.000
_cell.angle_alpha   90.00
_cell.angle_beta   90.00
_cell.angle_gamma   90.00
#
_symmetry.space_group_name_H-M   'P 1'
#
loop_
_entity.id
_entity.type
_entity.pdbx_description
1 polymer ?
#
loop_
_entity_poly.entity_id
_entity_poly.type
_entity_poly.pdbx_seq_one_letter_code
_entity_poly.pdbx_strand_id
1 'polypeptide(L)'
;VRDLGGRPGAAAAAYALPFRVAEQGDAVRLASVLEDRVADVYSDLVRAAQGPLRHEAALALREAAVRAARWRGDGSVAFPGLVERASASAGKGSTHA
;
A
#
# COMPACT_ATOMS: atom_id res chain seq x y z
N VAL A 1 -2.85 23.31 -8.97
CA VAL A 1 -4.20 23.72 -8.46
C VAL A 1 -4.36 25.23 -8.48
N ARG A 2 -3.52 25.99 -7.75
CA ARG A 2 -3.55 27.46 -7.82
C ARG A 2 -3.26 27.99 -9.23
N ASP A 3 -2.29 27.39 -9.92
CA ASP A 3 -1.97 27.73 -11.32
C ASP A 3 -3.09 27.40 -12.31
N LEU A 4 -4.06 26.57 -11.89
CA LEU A 4 -5.28 26.24 -12.64
C LEU A 4 -6.49 27.07 -12.16
N GLY A 5 -6.27 28.14 -11.39
CA GLY A 5 -7.32 29.00 -10.82
C GLY A 5 -8.07 28.42 -9.62
N GLY A 6 -7.70 27.22 -9.16
CA GLY A 6 -8.34 26.56 -8.01
C GLY A 6 -7.87 27.10 -6.66
N ARG A 7 -8.72 27.00 -5.64
CA ARG A 7 -8.40 27.33 -4.24
C ARG A 7 -8.35 26.04 -3.40
N PRO A 8 -7.17 25.52 -3.05
CA PRO A 8 -7.05 24.35 -2.19
C PRO A 8 -7.71 24.63 -0.83
N GLY A 9 -8.55 23.71 -0.36
CA GLY A 9 -9.06 23.74 1.01
C GLY A 9 -7.95 23.48 2.02
N ALA A 10 -8.00 24.14 3.17
CA ALA A 10 -7.12 23.81 4.29
C ALA A 10 -7.46 22.41 4.83
N ALA A 11 -6.48 21.74 5.44
CA ALA A 11 -6.74 20.51 6.17
C ALA A 11 -7.71 20.77 7.34
N ALA A 12 -8.57 19.80 7.64
CA ALA A 12 -9.41 19.84 8.83
C ALA A 12 -8.55 19.74 10.09
N ALA A 13 -9.04 20.28 11.21
CA ALA A 13 -8.33 20.22 12.49
C ALA A 13 -8.15 18.78 13.01
N ALA A 14 -9.03 17.86 12.62
CA ALA A 14 -8.95 16.43 12.93
C ALA A 14 -9.70 15.61 11.89
N TYR A 15 -9.34 14.33 11.80
CA TYR A 15 -9.98 13.34 10.93
C TYR A 15 -10.37 12.10 11.73
N ALA A 16 -11.51 11.51 11.39
CA ALA A 16 -11.88 10.20 11.92
C ALA A 16 -10.93 9.14 11.37
N LEU A 17 -10.34 8.35 12.28
CA LEU A 17 -9.53 7.21 11.88
C LEU A 17 -10.43 6.08 11.36
N PRO A 18 -9.98 5.31 10.36
CA PRO A 18 -10.76 4.22 9.78
C PRO A 18 -10.99 3.06 10.76
N PHE A 19 -10.20 2.98 11.83
CA PHE A 19 -10.34 2.06 12.94
C PHE A 19 -9.56 2.61 14.14
N ARG A 20 -9.81 2.06 15.33
CA ARG A 20 -9.06 2.38 16.54
C ARG A 20 -7.61 1.90 16.41
N VAL A 21 -6.67 2.75 16.81
CA VAL A 21 -5.24 2.43 16.89
C VAL A 21 -4.84 2.46 18.36
N ALA A 22 -4.54 1.30 18.93
CA ALA A 22 -4.11 1.19 20.32
C ALA A 22 -2.64 0.77 20.41
N GLU A 23 -2.17 -0.07 19.49
CA GLU A 23 -0.85 -0.68 19.54
C GLU A 23 -0.03 -0.40 18.27
N GLN A 24 1.27 -0.72 18.33
CA GLN A 24 2.20 -0.54 17.21
C GLN A 24 1.71 -1.24 15.93
N GLY A 25 1.15 -2.46 16.04
CA GLY A 25 0.61 -3.20 14.90
C GLY A 25 -0.57 -2.48 14.23
N ASP A 26 -1.41 -1.81 15.00
CA ASP A 26 -2.52 -1.02 14.47
C ASP A 26 -2.01 0.21 13.71
N ALA A 27 -0.94 0.85 14.20
CA ALA A 27 -0.33 2.00 13.55
C ALA A 27 0.30 1.63 12.20
N VAL A 28 0.98 0.48 12.14
CA VAL A 28 1.51 -0.07 10.88
C VAL A 28 0.37 -0.37 9.89
N ARG A 29 -0.71 -1.01 10.36
CA ARG A 29 -1.90 -1.25 9.54
C ARG A 29 -2.53 0.05 9.05
N LEU A 30 -2.60 1.07 9.91
CA LEU A 30 -3.15 2.38 9.54
C LEU A 30 -2.30 3.01 8.44
N ALA A 31 -0.97 2.97 8.56
CA ALA A 31 -0.07 3.50 7.54
C ALA A 31 -0.27 2.82 6.18
N SER A 32 -0.41 1.48 6.13
CA SER A 32 -0.76 0.78 4.90
C SER A 32 -2.10 1.24 4.30
N VAL A 33 -3.14 1.39 5.12
CA VAL A 33 -4.47 1.83 4.66
C VAL A 33 -4.46 3.26 4.13
N LEU A 34 -3.68 4.15 4.75
CA LEU A 34 -3.54 5.53 4.28
C LEU A 34 -2.86 5.57 2.90
N GLU A 35 -1.77 4.83 2.73
CA GLU A 35 -1.05 4.79 1.45
C GLU A 35 -1.87 4.12 0.34
N ASP A 36 -2.66 3.08 0.64
CA ASP A 36 -3.62 2.50 -0.32
C ASP A 36 -4.65 3.52 -0.78
N ARG A 37 -5.25 4.27 0.15
CA ARG A 37 -6.24 5.30 -0.21
C ARG A 37 -5.64 6.44 -1.01
N VAL A 38 -4.38 6.81 -0.73
CA VAL A 38 -3.64 7.79 -1.54
C VAL A 38 -3.41 7.25 -2.95
N ALA A 39 -3.05 5.97 -3.09
CA ALA A 39 -2.93 5.32 -4.38
C ALA A 39 -4.27 5.34 -5.15
N ASP A 40 -5.39 5.01 -4.50
CA ASP A 40 -6.73 5.06 -5.11
C ASP A 40 -7.03 6.45 -5.70
N VAL A 41 -6.80 7.51 -4.92
CA VAL A 41 -7.04 8.90 -5.39
C VAL A 41 -6.12 9.28 -6.56
N TYR A 42 -4.84 8.87 -6.54
CA TYR A 42 -3.95 9.10 -7.69
C TYR A 42 -4.34 8.27 -8.91
N SER A 43 -4.94 7.10 -8.73
CA SER A 43 -5.46 6.28 -9.84
C SER A 43 -6.60 7.00 -10.57
N ASP A 44 -7.49 7.66 -9.83
CA ASP A 44 -8.54 8.51 -10.40
C ASP A 44 -7.94 9.72 -11.13
N LEU A 45 -6.88 10.33 -10.58
CA LEU A 45 -6.18 11.42 -11.25
C LEU A 45 -5.49 10.98 -12.54
N VAL A 46 -4.84 9.81 -12.56
CA VAL A 46 -4.26 9.23 -13.78
C VAL A 46 -5.33 9.05 -14.86
N ARG A 47 -6.51 8.56 -14.47
CA ARG A 47 -7.66 8.39 -15.36
C ARG A 47 -8.15 9.72 -15.93
N ALA A 48 -8.20 10.77 -15.11
CA ALA A 48 -8.74 12.08 -15.48
C ALA A 48 -7.74 12.98 -16.24
N ALA A 49 -6.43 12.84 -15.99
CA ALA A 49 -5.39 13.71 -16.53
C ALA A 49 -4.89 13.26 -17.92
N GLN A 50 -4.16 14.13 -18.62
CA GLN A 50 -3.42 13.83 -19.85
C GLN A 50 -2.01 14.43 -19.78
N GLY A 51 -1.14 14.05 -20.72
CA GLY A 51 0.19 14.65 -20.89
C GLY A 51 1.07 14.56 -19.62
N PRO A 52 1.88 15.60 -19.33
CA PRO A 52 2.77 15.62 -18.17
C PRO A 52 2.08 15.36 -16.83
N LEU A 53 0.86 15.91 -16.63
CA LEU A 53 0.11 15.72 -15.39
C LEU A 53 -0.28 14.26 -15.15
N ARG A 54 -0.63 13.52 -16.22
CA ARG A 54 -0.89 12.07 -16.11
C ARG A 54 0.37 11.32 -15.67
N HIS A 55 1.53 11.71 -16.18
CA HIS A 55 2.80 11.08 -15.81
C HIS A 55 3.15 11.34 -14.34
N GLU A 56 3.02 12.58 -13.87
CA GLU A 56 3.22 12.93 -12.45
C GLU A 56 2.26 12.17 -11.53
N ALA A 57 0.98 12.08 -11.91
CA ALA A 57 -0.01 11.30 -11.17
C ALA A 57 0.36 9.81 -11.10
N ALA A 58 0.86 9.23 -12.19
CA ALA A 58 1.29 7.83 -12.24
C ALA A 58 2.53 7.57 -11.35
N LEU A 59 3.46 8.52 -11.29
CA LEU A 59 4.60 8.42 -10.37
C LEU A 59 4.14 8.46 -8.91
N ALA A 60 3.28 9.40 -8.55
CA ALA A 60 2.75 9.51 -7.19
C ALA A 60 1.91 8.28 -6.79
N LEU A 61 1.09 7.75 -7.70
CA LEU A 61 0.38 6.48 -7.56
C LEU A 61 1.36 5.34 -7.22
N ARG A 62 2.39 5.16 -8.05
CA ARG A 62 3.40 4.11 -7.85
C ARG A 62 4.09 4.25 -6.49
N GLU A 63 4.48 5.46 -6.11
CA GLU A 63 5.15 5.70 -4.84
C GLU A 63 4.27 5.37 -3.64
N ALA A 64 3.01 5.77 -3.66
CA ALA A 64 2.03 5.42 -2.62
C ALA A 64 1.82 3.90 -2.53
N ALA A 65 1.61 3.24 -3.68
CA ALA A 65 1.45 1.78 -3.73
C ALA A 65 2.67 1.02 -3.18
N VAL A 66 3.88 1.48 -3.50
CA VAL A 66 5.13 0.91 -2.98
C VAL A 66 5.26 1.14 -1.47
N ARG A 67 4.90 2.33 -0.96
CA ARG A 67 4.90 2.58 0.49
C ARG A 67 3.86 1.74 1.22
N ALA A 68 2.66 1.56 0.66
CA ALA A 68 1.64 0.69 1.22
C ALA A 68 2.14 -0.76 1.34
N ALA A 69 2.80 -1.27 0.30
CA ALA A 69 3.44 -2.59 0.32
C ALA A 69 4.56 -2.68 1.36
N ARG A 70 5.42 -1.66 1.48
CA ARG A 70 6.49 -1.62 2.49
C ARG A 70 5.95 -1.64 3.92
N TRP A 71 4.86 -0.91 4.20
CA TRP A 71 4.23 -0.92 5.52
C TRP A 71 3.63 -2.29 5.89
N ARG A 72 3.17 -3.08 4.92
CA ARG A 72 2.69 -4.44 5.17
C ARG A 72 3.81 -5.42 5.59
N GLY A 73 5.08 -5.05 5.39
CA GLY A 73 6.24 -5.86 5.78
C GLY A 73 6.34 -7.21 5.05
N ASP A 74 7.10 -8.14 5.65
CA ASP A 74 7.43 -9.47 5.08
C ASP A 74 6.24 -10.44 4.96
N GLY A 75 4.99 -9.97 5.17
CA GLY A 75 3.78 -10.78 4.94
C GLY A 75 3.61 -11.24 3.49
N SER A 76 4.39 -10.68 2.57
CA SER A 76 4.54 -11.17 1.19
C SER A 76 5.63 -12.25 1.15
N VAL A 77 5.23 -13.52 1.09
CA VAL A 77 6.18 -14.61 0.80
C VAL A 77 6.75 -14.44 -0.62
N ALA A 78 8.07 -14.32 -0.73
CA ALA A 78 8.73 -14.42 -2.02
C ALA A 78 8.48 -15.84 -2.56
N PHE A 79 7.82 -15.95 -3.72
CA PHE A 79 7.46 -17.21 -4.36
C PHE A 79 6.44 -18.06 -3.58
N PRO A 80 5.14 -17.66 -3.59
CA PRO A 80 4.06 -18.46 -3.02
C PRO A 80 4.11 -19.92 -3.51
N GLY A 81 4.03 -20.89 -2.59
CA GLY A 81 4.09 -22.32 -2.90
C GLY A 81 5.50 -22.95 -2.82
N LEU A 82 6.58 -22.17 -2.73
CA LEU A 82 7.94 -22.74 -2.61
C LEU A 82 8.25 -23.20 -1.17
N VAL A 83 7.86 -22.40 -0.17
CA VAL A 83 8.07 -22.69 1.25
C VAL A 83 7.27 -23.93 1.67
N GLU A 84 6.07 -24.08 1.13
CA GLU A 84 5.17 -25.21 1.33
C GLU A 84 5.73 -26.51 0.71
N ARG A 85 6.39 -26.43 -0.45
CA ARG A 85 7.08 -27.59 -1.05
C ARG A 85 8.33 -28.00 -0.27
N ALA A 86 9.11 -27.03 0.20
CA ALA A 86 10.31 -27.31 0.99
C ALA A 86 9.96 -28.04 2.30
N SER A 87 8.91 -27.61 3.00
CA SER A 87 8.39 -28.28 4.20
C SER A 87 7.80 -29.65 3.93
N ALA A 88 7.06 -29.84 2.82
CA ALA A 88 6.54 -31.15 2.41
C ALA A 88 7.63 -32.16 2.03
N SER A 89 8.76 -31.71 1.50
CA SER A 89 9.94 -32.55 1.22
C SER A 89 10.61 -33.04 2.50
N ALA A 90 10.80 -32.15 3.48
CA ALA A 90 11.41 -32.48 4.77
C ALA A 90 10.63 -33.54 5.55
N GLY A 91 9.28 -33.52 5.48
CA GLY A 91 8.43 -34.53 6.12
C GLY A 91 8.51 -35.93 5.51
N LYS A 92 8.92 -36.07 4.25
CA LYS A 92 9.06 -37.38 3.56
C LYS A 92 10.38 -38.09 3.85
N GLY A 93 11.37 -37.40 4.42
CA GLY A 93 12.70 -37.96 4.72
C GLY A 93 12.84 -38.67 6.07
N SER A 94 11.82 -38.66 6.94
CA SER A 94 11.96 -39.11 8.35
C SER A 94 11.47 -40.55 8.63
N THR A 95 11.08 -41.34 7.63
CA THR A 95 10.58 -42.71 7.89
C THR A 95 11.40 -43.76 7.16
N HIS A 96 12.46 -44.21 7.81
CA HIS A 96 12.97 -45.59 7.70
C HIS A 96 13.90 -45.84 8.91
N ALA A 97 13.30 -46.39 9.97
CA ALA A 97 13.98 -47.11 11.04
C ALA A 97 13.77 -48.61 10.80
#